data_AF-A0A7W7QHW6-F1
#
_entry.id   AF-A0A7W7QHW6-F1
#
_cell.length_a   1.000
_cell.length_b   1.000
_cell.length_c   1.000
_cell.angle_alpha   90.00
_cell.angle_beta   90.00
_cell.angle_gamma   90.00
#
_symmetry.space_group_name_H-M   'P 1'
#
loop_
_entity.id
_entity.type
_entity.pdbx_description
1 polymer ?
#
loop_
_entity_poly.entity_id
_entity_poly.type
_entity_poly.pdbx_seq_one_letter_code
_entity_poly.pdbx_strand_id
1 'polypeptide(L)'
;MRKLQEPAYWLIFALPWPESQGDAAMAEAAYVVAPPLVPRNQVSENAEGVFAVAHFHVKENPGRRTVWFSDLTRWLAGRDNSWQGLGVDWEAALREIHELPTFGMFLQVSRRGYMFLLDGSPEGATVTYPGGERERLTAREREAVHADFEARITRDWANYIGEMAARGMIHLH
;
A
#
# COMPACT_ATOMS: atom_id res chain seq x y z
N MET A 1 -12.55 -19.73 -4.98
CA MET A 1 -13.35 -18.48 -4.85
C MET A 1 -12.99 -17.65 -3.62
N ARG A 2 -13.30 -18.07 -2.38
CA ARG A 2 -13.13 -17.24 -1.16
C ARG A 2 -11.73 -16.64 -0.97
N LYS A 3 -10.65 -17.38 -1.28
CA LYS A 3 -9.27 -16.90 -1.09
C LYS A 3 -8.89 -15.70 -1.97
N LEU A 4 -9.48 -15.53 -3.17
CA LEU A 4 -9.22 -14.40 -4.05
C LEU A 4 -9.99 -13.15 -3.59
N GLN A 5 -11.24 -13.33 -3.16
CA GLN A 5 -12.11 -12.24 -2.69
C GLN A 5 -11.81 -11.81 -1.24
N GLU A 6 -11.22 -12.70 -0.45
CA GLU A 6 -10.81 -12.45 0.93
C GLU A 6 -9.35 -12.90 1.11
N PRO A 7 -8.37 -12.17 0.55
CA PRO A 7 -6.97 -12.48 0.78
C PRO A 7 -6.62 -12.30 2.27
N ALA A 8 -5.57 -12.98 2.72
CA ALA A 8 -5.16 -12.92 4.12
C ALA A 8 -4.83 -11.48 4.55
N TYR A 9 -4.20 -10.71 3.67
CA TYR A 9 -3.93 -9.29 3.85
C TYR A 9 -3.72 -8.57 2.51
N TRP A 10 -3.77 -7.25 2.54
CA TRP A 10 -3.41 -6.34 1.46
C TRP A 10 -2.16 -5.54 1.83
N LEU A 11 -1.36 -5.22 0.82
CA LEU A 11 -0.27 -4.25 0.90
C LEU A 11 -0.70 -3.00 0.13
N ILE A 12 -0.53 -1.84 0.77
CA ILE A 12 -0.86 -0.53 0.21
C ILE A 12 0.38 0.34 0.22
N PHE A 13 0.62 1.02 -0.91
CA PHE A 13 1.69 2.00 -1.03
C PHE A 13 1.27 3.17 -1.93
N ALA A 14 1.94 4.29 -1.72
CA ALA A 14 1.80 5.47 -2.56
C ALA A 14 2.51 5.27 -3.90
N LEU A 15 1.87 5.70 -4.99
CA LEU A 15 2.50 5.87 -6.30
C LEU A 15 3.00 7.32 -6.42
N PRO A 16 3.91 7.64 -7.35
CA PRO A 16 4.22 9.03 -7.65
C PRO A 16 2.95 9.83 -7.96
N TRP A 17 2.81 11.02 -7.36
CA TRP A 17 1.69 11.90 -7.70
C TRP A 17 1.77 12.25 -9.19
N PRO A 18 0.69 12.10 -9.98
CA PRO A 18 0.76 12.32 -11.42
C PRO A 18 1.14 13.77 -11.76
N GLU A 19 2.22 13.96 -12.51
CA GLU A 19 2.73 15.29 -12.88
C GLU A 19 1.69 16.10 -13.67
N SER A 20 0.94 15.43 -14.55
CA SER A 20 -0.16 16.03 -15.32
C SER A 20 -1.34 16.51 -14.47
N GLN A 21 -1.38 16.10 -13.20
CA GLN A 21 -2.40 16.46 -12.22
C GLN A 21 -1.76 17.16 -11.01
N GLY A 22 -0.68 17.91 -11.27
CA GLY A 22 0.15 18.59 -10.28
C GLY A 22 -0.58 19.59 -9.38
N ASP A 23 -1.81 20.00 -9.71
CA ASP A 23 -2.71 20.85 -8.90
C ASP A 23 -4.04 20.18 -8.52
N ALA A 24 -4.25 18.91 -8.91
CA ALA A 24 -5.49 18.22 -8.62
C ALA A 24 -5.70 18.03 -7.11
N ALA A 25 -6.96 18.10 -6.67
CA ALA A 25 -7.35 17.82 -5.30
C ALA A 25 -7.26 16.32 -4.97
N MET A 26 -7.47 15.47 -5.99
CA MET A 26 -7.43 14.02 -5.89
C MET A 26 -6.76 13.41 -7.12
N ALA A 27 -6.06 12.29 -6.95
CA ALA A 27 -5.41 11.55 -8.03
C ALA A 27 -5.35 10.04 -7.72
N GLU A 28 -5.20 9.20 -8.75
CA GLU A 28 -4.89 7.77 -8.60
C GLU A 28 -3.42 7.61 -8.18
N ALA A 29 -3.14 7.91 -6.91
CA ALA A 29 -1.78 7.99 -6.38
C ALA A 29 -1.51 6.94 -5.28
N ALA A 30 -2.33 5.89 -5.22
CA ALA A 30 -2.08 4.76 -4.33
C ALA A 30 -2.47 3.46 -5.00
N TYR A 31 -1.74 2.41 -4.66
CA TYR A 31 -1.93 1.07 -5.19
C TYR A 31 -2.12 0.06 -4.07
N VAL A 32 -3.04 -0.87 -4.30
CA VAL A 32 -3.37 -1.97 -3.39
C VAL A 32 -3.11 -3.27 -4.12
N VAL A 33 -2.33 -4.16 -3.52
CA VAL A 33 -2.12 -5.52 -3.99
C VAL A 33 -2.38 -6.50 -2.86
N ALA A 34 -2.68 -7.76 -3.18
CA ALA A 34 -2.78 -8.84 -2.21
C ALA A 34 -1.57 -9.77 -2.35
N PRO A 35 -0.48 -9.58 -1.59
CA PRO A 35 0.73 -10.40 -1.73
C PRO A 35 0.52 -11.93 -1.63
N PRO A 36 -0.43 -12.46 -0.85
CA PRO A 36 -0.72 -13.90 -0.85
C PRO A 36 -1.20 -14.47 -2.19
N LEU A 37 -1.65 -13.60 -3.12
CA LEU A 37 -2.14 -13.98 -4.43
C LEU A 37 -1.09 -13.84 -5.54
N VAL A 38 0.06 -13.23 -5.23
CA VAL A 38 1.15 -13.02 -6.18
C VAL A 38 2.05 -14.28 -6.20
N PRO A 39 2.26 -14.92 -7.37
CA PRO A 39 3.18 -16.04 -7.49
C PRO A 39 4.62 -15.61 -7.23
N ARG A 40 5.28 -16.27 -6.28
CA ARG A 40 6.65 -15.93 -5.82
C ARG A 40 7.72 -16.14 -6.90
N ASN A 41 7.44 -16.99 -7.87
CA ASN A 41 8.31 -17.26 -9.02
C ASN A 41 8.18 -16.21 -10.14
N GLN A 42 7.34 -15.19 -9.97
CA GLN A 42 7.11 -14.13 -10.96
C GLN A 42 7.67 -12.77 -10.52
N VAL A 43 8.35 -12.71 -9.38
CA VAL A 43 8.84 -11.46 -8.80
C VAL A 43 10.35 -11.53 -8.54
N SER A 44 11.01 -10.38 -8.55
CA SER A 44 12.42 -10.24 -8.18
C SER A 44 12.64 -10.50 -6.69
N GLU A 45 13.90 -10.67 -6.30
CA GLU A 45 14.30 -10.78 -4.90
C GLU A 45 13.92 -9.52 -4.09
N ASN A 46 13.92 -8.34 -4.70
CA ASN A 46 13.53 -7.09 -4.04
C ASN A 46 12.03 -7.07 -3.72
N ALA A 47 11.19 -7.42 -4.70
CA ALA A 47 9.75 -7.51 -4.51
C ALA A 47 9.38 -8.63 -3.51
N GLU A 48 10.07 -9.77 -3.57
CA GLU A 48 9.93 -10.83 -2.58
C GLU A 48 10.32 -10.36 -1.17
N GLY A 49 11.39 -9.58 -1.04
CA GLY A 49 11.83 -8.98 0.22
C GLY A 49 10.76 -8.08 0.83
N VAL A 50 10.14 -7.20 0.04
CA VAL A 50 9.01 -6.35 0.49
C VAL A 50 7.85 -7.20 0.97
N PHE A 51 7.45 -8.22 0.21
CA PHE A 51 6.36 -9.10 0.61
C PHE A 51 6.68 -9.95 1.84
N ALA A 52 7.93 -10.38 2.01
CA ALA A 52 8.37 -11.13 3.18
C ALA A 52 8.25 -10.25 4.44
N VAL A 53 8.73 -9.00 4.39
CA VAL A 53 8.58 -8.05 5.49
C VAL A 53 7.10 -7.78 5.79
N ALA A 54 6.26 -7.59 4.76
CA ALA A 54 4.81 -7.45 4.94
C ALA A 54 4.19 -8.66 5.66
N HIS A 55 4.60 -9.87 5.28
CA HIS A 55 4.12 -11.11 5.89
C HIS A 55 4.56 -11.25 7.36
N PHE A 56 5.80 -10.92 7.69
CA PHE A 56 6.27 -10.91 9.07
C PHE A 56 5.53 -9.87 9.92
N HIS A 57 5.32 -8.67 9.38
CA HIS A 57 4.55 -7.63 10.04
C HIS A 57 3.12 -8.09 10.37
N VAL A 58 2.43 -8.74 9.43
CA VAL A 58 1.06 -9.27 9.66
C VAL A 58 1.06 -10.35 10.73
N LYS A 59 2.05 -11.25 10.74
CA LYS A 59 2.16 -12.30 11.77
C LYS A 59 2.30 -11.73 13.18
N GLU A 60 3.04 -10.64 13.33
CA GLU A 60 3.23 -9.97 14.64
C GLU A 60 2.07 -9.05 15.02
N ASN A 61 1.21 -8.67 14.07
CA ASN A 61 0.07 -7.79 14.29
C ASN A 61 -1.24 -8.50 13.93
N PRO A 62 -1.61 -9.60 14.64
CA PRO A 62 -2.80 -10.36 14.33
C PRO A 62 -4.05 -9.48 14.43
N GLY A 63 -4.92 -9.56 13.42
CA GLY A 63 -6.14 -8.77 13.33
C GLY A 63 -6.06 -7.56 12.39
N ARG A 64 -4.85 -7.14 11.97
CA ARG A 64 -4.69 -6.15 10.90
C ARG A 64 -4.55 -6.87 9.55
N ARG A 65 -5.51 -6.64 8.65
CA ARG A 65 -5.48 -7.19 7.29
C ARG A 65 -4.91 -6.22 6.27
N THR A 66 -4.71 -4.98 6.66
CA THR A 66 -4.14 -3.95 5.81
C THR A 66 -2.74 -3.59 6.28
N VAL A 67 -1.78 -3.67 5.35
CA VAL A 67 -0.38 -3.35 5.57
C VAL A 67 -0.02 -2.12 4.77
N TRP A 68 0.47 -1.09 5.45
CA TRP A 68 0.95 0.14 4.83
C TRP A 68 2.46 0.06 4.64
N PHE A 69 2.97 0.37 3.45
CA PHE A 69 4.41 0.33 3.21
C PHE A 69 5.19 1.30 4.12
N SER A 70 4.61 2.46 4.43
CA SER A 70 5.16 3.41 5.42
C SER A 70 5.22 2.81 6.82
N ASP A 71 4.22 2.03 7.23
CA ASP A 71 4.23 1.31 8.50
C ASP A 71 5.31 0.21 8.53
N LEU A 72 5.56 -0.48 7.41
CA LEU A 72 6.66 -1.44 7.32
C LEU A 72 8.02 -0.77 7.50
N THR A 73 8.20 0.39 6.85
CA THR A 73 9.42 1.19 6.99
C THR A 73 9.62 1.63 8.44
N ARG A 74 8.55 2.08 9.11
CA ARG A 74 8.59 2.41 10.55
C ARG A 74 8.91 1.20 11.42
N TRP A 75 8.29 0.06 11.12
CA TRP A 75 8.42 -1.18 11.88
C TRP A 75 9.85 -1.76 11.81
N LEU A 76 10.51 -1.64 10.65
CA LEU A 76 11.93 -1.95 10.47
C LEU A 76 12.82 -1.00 11.27
N ALA A 77 12.57 0.32 11.18
CA ALA A 77 13.34 1.32 11.92
C ALA A 77 13.27 1.09 13.44
N GLY A 78 12.10 0.72 13.97
CA GLY A 78 11.93 0.35 15.38
C GLY A 78 12.65 -0.94 15.81
N ARG A 79 13.29 -1.65 14.89
CA ARG A 79 14.10 -2.86 15.10
C ARG A 79 15.56 -2.64 14.72
N ASP A 80 16.01 -1.38 14.69
CA ASP A 80 17.37 -1.01 14.26
C ASP A 80 17.74 -1.58 12.87
N ASN A 81 16.75 -1.67 11.98
CA ASN A 81 16.90 -2.22 10.64
C ASN A 81 16.36 -1.25 9.58
N SER A 82 16.63 -1.53 8.31
CA SER A 82 16.17 -0.74 7.17
C SER A 82 16.03 -1.62 5.92
N TRP A 83 15.34 -1.13 4.89
CA TRP A 83 15.30 -1.82 3.59
C TRP A 83 16.69 -2.08 3.03
N GLN A 84 17.59 -1.09 3.12
CA GLN A 84 18.98 -1.24 2.72
C GLN A 84 19.72 -2.28 3.56
N GLY A 85 19.48 -2.33 4.87
CA GLY A 85 20.05 -3.34 5.77
C GLY A 85 19.62 -4.77 5.41
N LEU A 86 18.45 -4.93 4.80
CA LEU A 86 17.95 -6.18 4.25
C LEU A 86 18.42 -6.46 2.81
N GLY A 87 19.18 -5.54 2.19
CA GLY A 87 19.59 -5.64 0.79
C GLY A 87 18.43 -5.42 -0.20
N VAL A 88 17.33 -4.83 0.24
CA VAL A 88 16.12 -4.62 -0.58
C VAL A 88 16.13 -3.22 -1.18
N ASP A 89 16.18 -3.13 -2.51
CA ASP A 89 15.83 -1.92 -3.24
C ASP A 89 14.30 -1.79 -3.28
N TRP A 90 13.76 -1.06 -2.30
CA TRP A 90 12.32 -0.94 -2.12
C TRP A 90 11.66 -0.09 -3.21
N GLU A 91 12.36 0.89 -3.79
CA GLU A 91 11.80 1.72 -4.87
C GLU A 91 11.62 0.89 -6.14
N ALA A 92 12.63 0.11 -6.50
CA ALA A 92 12.53 -0.85 -7.60
C ALA A 92 11.46 -1.90 -7.34
N ALA A 93 11.38 -2.43 -6.11
CA ALA A 93 10.35 -3.39 -5.72
C ALA A 93 8.93 -2.84 -5.88
N LEU A 94 8.64 -1.63 -5.38
CA LEU A 94 7.29 -1.05 -5.47
C LEU A 94 6.89 -0.75 -6.91
N ARG A 95 7.84 -0.30 -7.75
CA ARG A 95 7.60 -0.11 -9.19
C ARG A 95 7.25 -1.43 -9.87
N GLU A 96 8.05 -2.47 -9.63
CA GLU A 96 7.79 -3.81 -10.17
C GLU A 96 6.43 -4.33 -9.72
N ILE A 97 6.13 -4.27 -8.41
CA ILE A 97 4.88 -4.78 -7.83
C ILE A 97 3.65 -4.10 -8.47
N HIS A 98 3.73 -2.80 -8.73
CA HIS A 98 2.68 -2.05 -9.42
C HIS A 98 2.50 -2.49 -10.89
N GLU A 99 3.59 -2.87 -11.56
CA GLU A 99 3.60 -3.29 -12.97
C GLU A 99 3.29 -4.78 -13.18
N LEU A 100 3.21 -5.57 -12.11
CA LEU A 100 2.90 -7.00 -12.20
C LEU A 100 1.53 -7.25 -12.85
N PRO A 101 1.41 -8.27 -13.71
CA PRO A 101 0.13 -8.71 -14.26
C PRO A 101 -0.66 -9.51 -13.20
N THR A 102 -0.99 -8.87 -12.09
CA THR A 102 -1.71 -9.45 -10.94
C THR A 102 -2.94 -8.64 -10.57
N PHE A 103 -3.70 -9.10 -9.58
CA PHE A 103 -4.82 -8.35 -9.03
C PHE A 103 -4.33 -7.22 -8.17
N GLY A 104 -4.49 -6.00 -8.67
CA GLY A 104 -4.28 -4.79 -7.91
C GLY A 104 -5.28 -3.70 -8.26
N MET A 105 -5.54 -2.83 -7.28
CA MET A 105 -6.49 -1.72 -7.40
C MET A 105 -5.76 -0.39 -7.23
N PHE A 106 -6.04 0.53 -8.14
CA PHE A 106 -5.70 1.94 -7.95
C PHE A 106 -6.73 2.57 -7.02
N LEU A 107 -6.26 3.43 -6.13
CA LEU A 107 -7.12 4.22 -5.25
C LEU A 107 -6.95 5.69 -5.58
N GLN A 108 -8.07 6.36 -5.76
CA GLN A 108 -8.10 7.81 -5.85
C GLN A 108 -7.98 8.40 -4.45
N VAL A 109 -6.92 9.18 -4.22
CA VAL A 109 -6.57 9.74 -2.92
C VAL A 109 -6.49 11.26 -2.99
N SER A 110 -6.90 11.93 -1.92
CA SER A 110 -6.65 13.37 -1.78
C SER A 110 -5.18 13.63 -1.49
N ARG A 111 -4.69 14.85 -1.71
CA ARG A 111 -3.32 15.23 -1.34
C ARG A 111 -2.99 14.96 0.12
N ARG A 112 -3.92 15.31 1.01
CA ARG A 112 -3.76 15.09 2.44
C ARG A 112 -3.71 13.61 2.78
N GLY A 113 -4.59 12.81 2.18
CA GLY A 113 -4.56 11.35 2.31
C GLY A 113 -3.26 10.75 1.81
N TYR A 114 -2.76 11.24 0.67
CA TYR A 114 -1.48 10.84 0.09
C TYR A 114 -0.29 11.09 1.03
N MET A 115 -0.27 12.24 1.72
CA MET A 115 0.77 12.52 2.71
C MET A 115 0.72 11.54 3.89
N PHE A 116 -0.47 11.13 4.33
CA PHE A 116 -0.59 10.10 5.37
C PHE A 116 -0.11 8.72 4.89
N LEU A 117 -0.28 8.38 3.61
CA LEU A 117 0.28 7.14 3.04
C LEU A 117 1.81 7.12 3.10
N LEU A 118 2.45 8.28 2.89
CA LEU A 118 3.90 8.43 2.94
C LEU A 118 4.45 8.55 4.37
N ASP A 119 3.60 8.87 5.35
CA ASP A 119 4.04 9.17 6.71
C ASP A 119 4.38 7.90 7.52
N GLY A 120 5.67 7.53 7.49
CA GLY A 120 6.26 6.49 8.34
C GLY A 120 6.70 6.98 9.73
N SER A 121 6.41 8.22 10.13
CA SER A 121 6.87 8.73 11.43
C SER A 121 6.08 8.14 12.61
N PRO A 122 6.68 8.02 13.81
CA PRO A 122 5.94 7.55 14.99
C PRO A 122 4.87 8.56 15.44
N GLU A 123 5.23 9.85 15.48
CA GLU A 123 4.41 10.91 16.10
C GLU A 123 3.63 11.78 15.08
N GLY A 124 3.78 11.50 13.80
CA GLY A 124 3.25 12.32 12.71
C GLY A 124 4.29 13.30 12.15
N ALA A 125 3.98 13.84 10.97
CA ALA A 125 4.86 14.71 10.20
C ALA A 125 4.37 16.16 10.19
N THR A 126 5.27 17.10 9.90
CA THR A 126 4.88 18.48 9.59
C THR A 126 5.18 18.74 8.14
N VAL A 127 4.16 19.05 7.36
CA VAL A 127 4.28 19.39 5.94
C VAL A 127 4.40 20.90 5.81
N THR A 128 5.33 21.36 4.97
CA THR A 128 5.46 22.77 4.60
C THR A 128 5.13 22.90 3.13
N TYR A 129 4.10 23.68 2.82
CA TYR A 129 3.63 23.93 1.46
C TYR A 129 4.46 25.04 0.80
N PRO A 130 4.50 25.13 -0.54
CA PRO A 130 5.23 26.18 -1.26
C PRO A 130 4.86 27.61 -0.85
N GLY A 131 3.62 27.83 -0.40
CA GLY A 131 3.14 29.12 0.13
C GLY A 131 3.63 29.46 1.55
N GLY A 132 4.47 28.62 2.16
CA GLY A 132 4.97 28.78 3.54
C GLY A 132 4.00 28.31 4.62
N GLU A 133 2.78 27.92 4.25
CA GLU A 133 1.83 27.30 5.17
C GLU A 133 2.39 25.98 5.72
N ARG A 134 2.17 25.74 7.00
CA ARG A 134 2.63 24.52 7.69
C ARG A 134 1.44 23.80 8.28
N GLU A 135 1.36 22.51 8.01
CA GLU A 135 0.32 21.63 8.53
C GLU A 135 0.95 20.52 9.36
N ARG A 136 0.41 20.28 10.55
CA ARG A 136 0.76 19.13 11.36
C ARG A 136 -0.16 17.96 10.99
N LEU A 137 0.44 16.90 10.48
CA LEU A 137 -0.20 15.60 10.32
C LEU A 137 0.02 14.80 11.60
N THR A 138 -1.05 14.38 12.27
CA THR A 138 -0.94 13.63 13.53
C THR A 138 -1.03 12.12 13.31
N ALA A 139 -0.42 11.34 14.21
CA ALA A 139 -0.55 9.88 14.19
C ALA A 139 -2.02 9.42 14.26
N ARG A 140 -2.86 10.13 15.03
CA ARG A 140 -4.29 9.83 15.15
C ARG A 140 -5.04 10.05 13.84
N GLU A 141 -4.76 11.14 13.12
CA GLU A 141 -5.37 11.39 11.81
C GLU A 141 -4.91 10.36 10.79
N ARG A 142 -3.62 9.97 10.81
CA ARG A 142 -3.11 8.88 9.98
C ARG A 142 -3.88 7.59 10.21
N GLU A 143 -4.08 7.20 11.47
CA GLU A 143 -4.85 5.99 11.82
C GLU A 143 -6.31 6.07 11.33
N ALA A 144 -6.95 7.24 11.45
CA ALA A 144 -8.31 7.44 10.94
C ALA A 144 -8.38 7.33 9.41
N VAL A 145 -7.40 7.89 8.70
CA VAL A 145 -7.27 7.78 7.24
C VAL A 145 -7.03 6.33 6.83
N HIS A 146 -6.11 5.63 7.50
CA HIS A 146 -5.84 4.22 7.26
C HIS A 146 -7.11 3.37 7.46
N ALA A 147 -7.88 3.62 8.51
CA ALA A 147 -9.13 2.92 8.76
C ALA A 147 -10.18 3.18 7.66
N ASP A 148 -10.31 4.41 7.16
CA ASP A 148 -11.22 4.72 6.04
C ASP A 148 -10.84 3.96 4.77
N PHE A 149 -9.54 3.95 4.43
CA PHE A 149 -9.06 3.18 3.29
C PHE A 149 -9.26 1.66 3.46
N GLU A 150 -8.96 1.11 4.64
CA GLU A 150 -9.17 -0.31 4.93
C GLU A 150 -10.64 -0.69 4.76
N ALA A 151 -11.57 0.15 5.24
CA ALA A 151 -13.00 -0.06 5.05
C ALA A 151 -13.39 -0.07 3.56
N ARG A 152 -12.86 0.87 2.76
CA ARG A 152 -13.09 0.93 1.31
C ARG A 152 -12.55 -0.30 0.59
N ILE A 153 -11.30 -0.69 0.85
CA ILE A 153 -10.67 -1.86 0.23
C ILE A 153 -11.44 -3.13 0.57
N THR A 154 -11.81 -3.31 1.85
CA THR A 154 -12.57 -4.47 2.30
C THR A 154 -13.92 -4.57 1.59
N ARG A 155 -14.60 -3.45 1.39
CA ARG A 155 -15.88 -3.38 0.68
C ARG A 155 -15.73 -3.66 -0.82
N ASP A 156 -14.72 -3.07 -1.45
CA ASP A 156 -14.64 -2.98 -2.91
C ASP A 156 -13.87 -4.15 -3.53
N TRP A 157 -12.93 -4.78 -2.81
CA TRP A 157 -12.07 -5.84 -3.33
C TRP A 157 -12.83 -7.04 -3.88
N ALA A 158 -13.81 -7.54 -3.12
CA ALA A 158 -14.57 -8.72 -3.52
C ALA A 158 -15.37 -8.49 -4.82
N ASN A 159 -15.90 -7.27 -4.98
CA ASN A 159 -16.62 -6.84 -6.18
C ASN A 159 -15.66 -6.68 -7.35
N TYR A 160 -14.51 -6.04 -7.14
CA TYR A 160 -13.45 -5.90 -8.14
C TYR A 160 -13.03 -7.27 -8.70
N ILE A 161 -12.75 -8.26 -7.85
CA ILE A 161 -12.41 -9.62 -8.29
C ILE A 161 -13.57 -10.27 -9.05
N GLY A 162 -14.82 -10.06 -8.60
CA GLY A 162 -16.01 -10.55 -9.30
C GLY A 162 -16.18 -9.97 -10.70
N GLU A 163 -15.92 -8.67 -10.88
CA GLU A 163 -15.96 -8.02 -12.19
C GLU A 163 -14.85 -8.50 -13.11
N MET A 164 -13.63 -8.68 -12.59
CA MET A 164 -12.51 -9.23 -13.36
C MET A 164 -12.84 -10.63 -13.91
N ALA A 165 -13.52 -11.45 -13.10
CA ALA A 165 -14.01 -12.76 -13.53
C ALA A 165 -15.09 -12.68 -14.59
N ALA A 166 -16.10 -11.82 -14.39
CA ALA A 166 -17.19 -11.66 -15.34
C ALA A 166 -16.69 -11.20 -16.72
N ARG A 167 -15.60 -10.42 -16.76
CA ARG A 167 -14.93 -9.95 -17.98
C ARG A 167 -13.99 -10.99 -18.61
N GLY A 168 -13.90 -12.20 -18.05
CA GLY A 168 -13.04 -13.28 -18.56
C GLY A 168 -11.54 -13.03 -18.39
N MET A 169 -11.15 -12.00 -17.62
CA MET A 169 -9.75 -11.70 -17.34
C MET A 169 -9.13 -12.65 -16.30
N ILE A 170 -9.98 -13.44 -15.63
CA ILE A 170 -9.57 -14.53 -14.75
C ILE A 170 -10.43 -15.76 -15.00
N HIS A 171 -9.78 -16.92 -15.14
CA HIS A 171 -10.48 -18.19 -15.22
C HIS A 171 -10.88 -18.64 -13.82
N LEU A 172 -12.18 -18.56 -13.54
CA LEU A 172 -12.78 -19.13 -12.34
C LEU A 172 -12.91 -20.64 -12.55
N HIS A 173 -12.10 -21.43 -11.85
CA HIS A 173 -12.31 -22.85 -11.64
C HIS A 173 -12.66 -23.13 -10.18
#